data_AF-A0A662WPE8-F1
#
_entry.id   AF-A0A662WPE8-F1
#
_cell.length_a   1.000
_cell.length_b   1.000
_cell.length_c   1.000
_cell.angle_alpha   90.00
_cell.angle_beta   90.00
_cell.angle_gamma   90.00
#
_symmetry.space_group_name_H-M   'P 1'
#
loop_
_entity.id
_entity.type
_entity.pdbx_description
1 polymer ?
#
loop_
_entity_poly.entity_id
_entity_poly.type
_entity_poly.pdbx_seq_one_letter_code
_entity_poly.pdbx_strand_id
1 'polypeptide(L)'
;WLGNMSEQGEEAIAAPAAEAVETVEAVETPAVAKTEAKTEAKEKAPAHFEDEAGQFKTVCRSFMRKKCTKTACKYVHDRQLCLYFWKTGECKFGEECRKNHFVTIPDPETKAQQEAEAAAASEGKAKKPARKTKEKKPKSDKTQGEEPKGDAAKDGEKKAAKKKKKSERKHHPNKRNTESFEPMTRPVDLRVTYDLGAKDDKFSTPLTTRDLVLVPNLFSDFKKGELYAKLVQELDDCGIPREQLLKMWHGNRELDGTHLIVDDRSSWKTKCPTFDLITDRVKSFFDLSIKATRFNWYKDTSQWKPFHFDAAAMKPEIAAIQNFTVGISFGATRDAAFEHADTKTVVSIPQPDGCVYAFSRDTNVIWRHGILQDAPAREEGRISVIAWGWVDGIVDASSSPAAAAS
;
A
#
# COMPACT_ATOMS: atom_id res chain seq x y z
N TRP A 1 47.67 21.76 61.97
CA TRP A 1 46.22 21.62 61.79
C TRP A 1 45.98 20.67 60.63
N LEU A 2 45.99 19.33 60.78
CA LEU A 2 45.58 18.48 61.93
C LEU A 2 44.16 18.82 62.40
N GLY A 3 43.16 17.92 62.41
CA GLY A 3 43.12 16.54 61.92
C GLY A 3 41.78 15.84 62.29
N ASN A 4 41.68 14.55 61.93
CA ASN A 4 40.82 13.49 62.49
C ASN A 4 39.33 13.41 62.05
N MET A 5 38.77 12.23 61.67
CA MET A 5 38.46 10.98 62.44
C MET A 5 37.34 11.21 63.49
N SER A 6 36.37 10.32 63.77
CA SER A 6 36.02 8.95 63.31
C SER A 6 34.61 8.54 63.82
N GLU A 7 34.24 7.24 63.71
CA GLU A 7 33.15 6.50 64.41
C GLU A 7 31.71 6.66 63.89
N GLN A 8 30.86 5.63 63.67
CA GLN A 8 30.63 4.25 64.21
C GLN A 8 29.62 4.14 65.39
N GLY A 9 28.85 3.03 65.42
CA GLY A 9 27.79 2.68 66.41
C GLY A 9 26.44 2.39 65.72
N GLU A 10 26.11 1.12 65.37
CA GLU A 10 25.38 0.10 66.19
C GLU A 10 23.84 0.32 66.21
N GLU A 11 23.03 -0.50 65.53
CA GLU A 11 22.50 -1.85 65.89
C GLU A 11 21.31 -1.87 66.87
N ALA A 12 20.14 -2.37 66.42
CA ALA A 12 19.07 -2.93 67.27
C ALA A 12 18.02 -3.73 66.46
N ILE A 13 18.31 -5.03 66.30
CA ILE A 13 17.38 -6.17 66.10
C ILE A 13 16.03 -6.10 66.86
N ALA A 14 14.92 -6.46 66.19
CA ALA A 14 13.86 -7.36 66.73
C ALA A 14 12.78 -7.74 65.68
N ALA A 15 12.41 -9.02 65.66
CA ALA A 15 11.20 -9.63 65.09
C ALA A 15 10.77 -10.77 66.06
N PRO A 16 9.76 -11.65 65.80
CA PRO A 16 8.71 -11.68 64.76
C PRO A 16 7.29 -11.97 65.35
N ALA A 17 6.35 -12.40 64.48
CA ALA A 17 5.30 -13.44 64.69
C ALA A 17 3.84 -13.02 64.44
N ALA A 18 3.16 -13.70 63.50
CA ALA A 18 1.94 -14.51 63.73
C ALA A 18 1.39 -15.09 62.39
N GLU A 19 1.11 -16.39 62.36
CA GLU A 19 0.45 -17.10 61.25
C GLU A 19 -1.07 -17.20 61.46
N ALA A 20 -1.85 -17.26 60.36
CA ALA A 20 -3.15 -17.95 60.25
C ALA A 20 -3.74 -17.79 58.83
N VAL A 21 -4.52 -18.69 58.22
CA VAL A 21 -4.74 -20.15 58.36
C VAL A 21 -5.23 -20.62 56.97
N GLU A 22 -4.92 -21.85 56.59
CA GLU A 22 -5.36 -22.52 55.35
C GLU A 22 -6.82 -23.00 55.41
N THR A 23 -7.57 -22.90 54.30
CA THR A 23 -8.78 -23.73 54.07
C THR A 23 -8.86 -24.18 52.62
N VAL A 24 -8.89 -25.50 52.41
CA VAL A 24 -9.11 -26.20 51.13
C VAL A 24 -10.41 -27.00 51.20
N GLU A 25 -11.17 -27.05 50.09
CA GLU A 25 -12.16 -28.08 49.66
C GLU A 25 -13.04 -27.47 48.54
N ALA A 26 -13.62 -28.19 47.57
CA ALA A 26 -13.49 -29.59 47.16
C ALA A 26 -13.76 -29.71 45.63
N VAL A 27 -13.50 -30.89 45.04
CA VAL A 27 -13.71 -31.20 43.61
C VAL A 27 -14.94 -32.11 43.45
N GLU A 28 -15.84 -31.79 42.51
CA GLU A 28 -16.87 -32.73 42.03
C GLU A 28 -17.02 -32.71 40.49
N THR A 29 -17.11 -33.90 39.90
CA THR A 29 -17.54 -34.21 38.52
C THR A 29 -18.07 -35.66 38.48
N PRO A 30 -18.74 -36.14 37.41
CA PRO A 30 -19.91 -35.57 36.76
C PRO A 30 -21.05 -36.61 36.63
N ALA A 31 -22.28 -36.18 36.30
CA ALA A 31 -23.42 -37.09 36.05
C ALA A 31 -23.71 -37.30 34.55
N VAL A 32 -24.09 -38.53 34.17
CA VAL A 32 -24.38 -38.97 32.79
C VAL A 32 -25.86 -39.29 32.60
N ALA A 33 -26.45 -38.86 31.47
CA ALA A 33 -27.73 -39.39 31.00
C ALA A 33 -27.80 -39.57 29.47
N LYS A 34 -28.46 -40.65 29.06
CA LYS A 34 -28.76 -41.16 27.71
C LYS A 34 -29.95 -40.37 27.08
N THR A 35 -30.38 -40.45 25.81
CA THR A 35 -29.99 -41.04 24.50
C THR A 35 -31.03 -40.51 23.51
N GLU A 36 -30.74 -40.41 22.20
CA GLU A 36 -31.71 -40.81 21.15
C GLU A 36 -31.05 -40.89 19.76
N ALA A 37 -31.46 -41.88 18.95
CA ALA A 37 -31.01 -42.07 17.58
C ALA A 37 -32.22 -42.14 16.63
N LYS A 38 -32.11 -41.56 15.43
CA LYS A 38 -33.11 -41.68 14.34
C LYS A 38 -32.46 -41.90 12.98
N THR A 39 -33.26 -42.44 12.07
CA THR A 39 -32.85 -43.32 10.96
C THR A 39 -32.55 -42.65 9.61
N GLU A 40 -31.56 -43.22 8.94
CA GLU A 40 -31.39 -43.49 7.49
C GLU A 40 -31.85 -42.48 6.40
N ALA A 41 -30.91 -42.13 5.50
CA ALA A 41 -31.23 -41.82 4.10
C ALA A 41 -30.03 -42.00 3.12
N LYS A 42 -29.97 -43.17 2.46
CA LYS A 42 -29.38 -43.48 1.14
C LYS A 42 -28.36 -42.47 0.54
N GLU A 43 -27.08 -42.84 0.55
CA GLU A 43 -26.01 -42.05 -0.08
C GLU A 43 -26.19 -41.86 -1.60
N LYS A 44 -25.95 -40.63 -2.06
CA LYS A 44 -25.61 -40.30 -3.45
C LYS A 44 -24.14 -39.87 -3.47
N ALA A 45 -23.40 -40.38 -4.45
CA ALA A 45 -21.96 -40.14 -4.60
C ALA A 45 -21.58 -38.65 -4.44
N PRO A 46 -20.52 -38.33 -3.67
CA PRO A 46 -20.13 -36.95 -3.37
C PRO A 46 -19.45 -36.31 -4.57
N ALA A 47 -20.21 -35.55 -5.37
CA ALA A 47 -19.66 -34.70 -6.41
C ALA A 47 -19.25 -33.32 -5.86
N HIS A 48 -18.23 -33.29 -4.97
CA HIS A 48 -17.39 -32.11 -4.79
C HIS A 48 -16.10 -32.43 -4.01
N PHE A 49 -14.98 -31.89 -4.53
CA PHE A 49 -13.68 -31.79 -3.88
C PHE A 49 -13.79 -31.30 -2.43
N GLU A 50 -13.16 -32.00 -1.49
CA GLU A 50 -13.02 -31.53 -0.11
C GLU A 50 -11.83 -30.57 -0.02
N ASP A 51 -12.11 -29.35 0.42
CA ASP A 51 -11.10 -28.42 0.88
C ASP A 51 -10.80 -28.70 2.35
N GLU A 52 -9.57 -29.13 2.67
CA GLU A 52 -9.12 -29.34 4.06
C GLU A 52 -9.30 -28.07 4.93
N ALA A 53 -9.29 -26.89 4.31
CA ALA A 53 -9.51 -25.60 4.96
C ALA A 53 -11.01 -25.19 5.12
N GLY A 54 -11.97 -25.92 4.54
CA GLY A 54 -13.41 -25.67 4.67
C GLY A 54 -13.95 -24.32 4.12
N GLN A 55 -13.13 -23.56 3.40
CA GLN A 55 -13.39 -22.20 2.92
C GLN A 55 -14.57 -22.10 1.93
N PHE A 56 -14.77 -23.09 1.07
CA PHE A 56 -15.84 -23.08 0.05
C PHE A 56 -17.23 -23.46 0.58
N LYS A 57 -17.29 -24.07 1.78
CA LYS A 57 -18.55 -24.50 2.42
C LYS A 57 -19.41 -23.32 2.89
N THR A 58 -18.85 -22.11 2.94
CA THR A 58 -19.51 -20.86 3.38
C THR A 58 -20.32 -20.15 2.27
N VAL A 59 -20.16 -20.51 0.99
CA VAL A 59 -20.82 -19.83 -0.14
C VAL A 59 -22.25 -20.34 -0.36
N CYS A 60 -23.19 -19.42 -0.61
CA CYS A 60 -24.57 -19.79 -0.88
C CYS A 60 -24.75 -20.49 -2.24
N ARG A 61 -24.89 -21.82 -2.22
CA ARG A 61 -25.16 -22.66 -3.40
C ARG A 61 -26.38 -22.20 -4.22
N SER A 62 -27.40 -21.64 -3.57
CA SER A 62 -28.59 -21.10 -4.23
C SER A 62 -28.34 -19.75 -4.91
N PHE A 63 -27.46 -18.91 -4.36
CA PHE A 63 -27.08 -17.61 -4.93
C PHE A 63 -26.25 -17.79 -6.20
N MET A 64 -25.29 -18.73 -6.19
CA MET A 64 -24.51 -19.12 -7.38
C MET A 64 -25.39 -19.63 -8.52
N ARG A 65 -26.59 -20.13 -8.21
CA ARG A 65 -27.62 -20.56 -9.18
C ARG A 65 -28.66 -19.47 -9.50
N LYS A 66 -28.50 -18.24 -8.98
CA LYS A 66 -29.44 -17.10 -9.05
C LYS A 66 -30.86 -17.41 -8.55
N LYS A 67 -30.96 -18.32 -7.57
CA LYS A 67 -32.22 -18.81 -6.99
C LYS A 67 -32.31 -18.60 -5.46
N CYS A 68 -31.36 -17.88 -4.87
CA CYS A 68 -31.50 -17.45 -3.47
C CYS A 68 -32.42 -16.24 -3.39
N THR A 69 -33.58 -16.41 -2.76
CA THR A 69 -34.55 -15.35 -2.47
C THR A 69 -34.47 -14.84 -1.02
N LYS A 70 -33.53 -15.36 -0.23
CA LYS A 70 -33.33 -14.96 1.17
C LYS A 70 -32.53 -13.66 1.22
N THR A 71 -33.14 -12.61 1.77
CA THR A 71 -32.53 -11.28 2.01
C THR A 71 -31.37 -11.37 3.00
N ALA A 72 -31.59 -12.02 4.14
CA ALA A 72 -30.56 -12.36 5.12
C ALA A 72 -30.14 -13.84 5.00
N CYS A 73 -29.27 -14.17 4.05
CA CYS A 73 -28.78 -15.55 3.89
C CYS A 73 -27.60 -15.84 4.82
N LYS A 74 -27.60 -17.00 5.50
CA LYS A 74 -26.49 -17.48 6.36
C LYS A 74 -25.16 -17.73 5.61
N TYR A 75 -25.20 -17.75 4.29
CA TYR A 75 -24.07 -18.12 3.42
C TYR A 75 -23.71 -16.95 2.50
N VAL A 76 -22.41 -16.77 2.21
CA VAL A 76 -21.86 -15.61 1.52
C VAL A 76 -22.40 -15.48 0.08
N HIS A 77 -22.71 -14.24 -0.32
CA HIS A 77 -23.28 -13.85 -1.62
C HIS A 77 -22.27 -13.00 -2.44
N ASP A 78 -21.04 -13.48 -2.65
CA ASP A 78 -20.03 -12.75 -3.42
C ASP A 78 -20.35 -12.74 -4.93
N ARG A 79 -20.56 -11.53 -5.49
CA ARG A 79 -20.84 -11.29 -6.92
C ARG A 79 -19.60 -11.37 -7.81
N GLN A 80 -18.41 -11.21 -7.24
CA GLN A 80 -17.13 -11.26 -7.94
C GLN A 80 -16.55 -12.69 -8.01
N LEU A 81 -17.07 -13.62 -7.20
CA LEU A 81 -16.68 -15.03 -7.18
C LEU A 81 -16.80 -15.73 -8.55
N CYS A 82 -15.80 -16.55 -8.88
CA CYS A 82 -15.72 -17.29 -10.12
C CYS A 82 -16.62 -18.53 -10.09
N LEU A 83 -17.79 -18.42 -10.73
CA LEU A 83 -18.77 -19.51 -10.90
C LEU A 83 -18.22 -20.80 -11.51
N TYR A 84 -17.15 -20.73 -12.31
CA TYR A 84 -16.50 -21.92 -12.87
C TYR A 84 -15.63 -22.57 -11.80
N PHE A 85 -14.61 -21.87 -11.30
CA PHE A 85 -13.72 -22.35 -10.23
C PHE A 85 -14.49 -22.94 -9.05
N TRP A 86 -15.50 -22.23 -8.53
CA TRP A 86 -16.34 -22.69 -7.43
C TRP A 86 -17.11 -24.00 -7.71
N LYS A 87 -17.43 -24.29 -8.97
CA LYS A 87 -18.23 -25.48 -9.38
C LYS A 87 -17.36 -26.66 -9.82
N THR A 88 -16.13 -26.41 -10.28
CA THR A 88 -15.26 -27.43 -10.89
C THR A 88 -13.89 -27.56 -10.25
N GLY A 89 -13.52 -26.74 -9.27
CA GLY A 89 -12.17 -26.65 -8.71
C GLY A 89 -11.16 -25.99 -9.66
N GLU A 90 -11.40 -26.06 -10.97
CA GLU A 90 -10.55 -25.50 -12.01
C GLU A 90 -11.20 -24.30 -12.69
N CYS A 91 -10.38 -23.30 -13.04
CA CYS A 91 -10.76 -22.19 -13.90
C CYS A 91 -9.91 -22.22 -15.17
N LYS A 92 -10.55 -22.14 -16.33
CA LYS A 92 -9.88 -22.06 -17.66
C LYS A 92 -8.99 -20.82 -17.88
N PHE A 93 -8.96 -19.90 -16.92
CA PHE A 93 -8.12 -18.70 -16.93
C PHE A 93 -7.03 -18.72 -15.83
N GLY A 94 -6.93 -19.79 -15.04
CA GLY A 94 -5.94 -19.92 -13.97
C GLY A 94 -5.92 -18.69 -13.05
N GLU A 95 -4.71 -18.20 -12.77
CA GLU A 95 -4.45 -17.02 -11.94
C GLU A 95 -4.79 -15.69 -12.64
N GLU A 96 -4.91 -15.68 -13.97
CA GLU A 96 -5.34 -14.50 -14.76
C GLU A 96 -6.86 -14.27 -14.72
N CYS A 97 -7.60 -15.02 -13.91
CA CYS A 97 -9.03 -14.89 -13.82
C CYS A 97 -9.45 -13.57 -13.16
N ARG A 98 -10.19 -12.72 -13.88
CA ARG A 98 -10.76 -11.46 -13.39
C ARG A 98 -11.90 -11.62 -12.36
N LYS A 99 -11.95 -12.74 -11.65
CA LYS A 99 -13.00 -13.13 -10.71
C LYS A 99 -12.37 -13.85 -9.54
N ASN A 100 -12.85 -13.54 -8.33
CA ASN A 100 -12.31 -14.10 -7.10
C ASN A 100 -12.38 -15.64 -7.12
N HIS A 101 -11.29 -16.29 -6.71
CA HIS A 101 -11.21 -17.75 -6.56
C HIS A 101 -11.37 -18.19 -5.10
N PHE A 102 -11.40 -17.24 -4.16
CA PHE A 102 -11.59 -17.47 -2.72
C PHE A 102 -12.78 -16.69 -2.18
N VAL A 103 -13.04 -16.77 -0.88
CA VAL A 103 -14.07 -16.00 -0.19
C VAL A 103 -13.41 -15.22 0.94
N THR A 104 -13.32 -13.90 0.80
CA THR A 104 -13.07 -13.01 1.94
C THR A 104 -14.40 -12.76 2.66
N ILE A 105 -14.40 -12.90 3.99
CA ILE A 105 -15.56 -12.63 4.84
C ILE A 105 -15.50 -11.16 5.29
N PRO A 106 -16.50 -10.32 5.00
CA PRO A 106 -16.65 -9.00 5.62
C PRO A 106 -17.31 -9.10 7.00
N ASP A 107 -16.97 -8.17 7.90
CA ASP A 107 -17.41 -8.16 9.29
C ASP A 107 -18.92 -7.87 9.46
N PRO A 108 -19.65 -8.56 10.37
CA PRO A 108 -21.10 -8.43 10.56
C PRO A 108 -21.69 -7.04 10.81
N GLU A 109 -20.93 -6.04 11.26
CA GLU A 109 -21.49 -4.71 11.63
C GLU A 109 -22.07 -3.93 10.44
N THR A 110 -21.58 -4.18 9.22
CA THR A 110 -22.04 -3.50 7.99
C THR A 110 -23.54 -3.74 7.68
N LYS A 111 -24.15 -4.76 8.29
CA LYS A 111 -25.54 -5.17 7.99
C LYS A 111 -26.61 -4.26 8.61
N ALA A 112 -26.30 -3.57 9.71
CA ALA A 112 -27.31 -2.79 10.44
C ALA A 112 -27.73 -1.49 9.75
N GLN A 113 -26.82 -0.84 9.01
CA GLN A 113 -27.08 0.47 8.39
C GLN A 113 -27.67 0.35 6.97
N GLN A 114 -27.31 -0.69 6.21
CA GLN A 114 -27.77 -0.85 4.82
C GLN A 114 -29.23 -1.32 4.70
N GLU A 115 -29.83 -1.86 5.75
CA GLU A 115 -31.25 -2.24 5.78
C GLU A 115 -32.19 -1.02 6.01
N ALA A 116 -31.65 0.17 6.35
CA ALA A 116 -32.43 1.40 6.55
C ALA A 116 -32.65 2.22 5.26
N GLU A 117 -31.66 2.32 4.37
CA GLU A 117 -31.74 3.19 3.18
C GLU A 117 -32.41 2.53 1.96
N ALA A 118 -32.35 1.19 1.85
CA ALA A 118 -32.83 0.47 0.66
C ALA A 118 -34.36 0.43 0.49
N ALA A 119 -35.12 0.96 1.46
CA ALA A 119 -36.58 1.06 1.39
C ALA A 119 -37.10 2.23 0.52
N ALA A 120 -36.22 3.12 0.06
CA ALA A 120 -36.61 4.44 -0.48
C ALA A 120 -36.68 4.59 -2.01
N ALA A 121 -36.35 3.58 -2.86
CA ALA A 121 -36.22 3.80 -4.31
C ALA A 121 -36.65 2.64 -5.25
N SER A 122 -37.73 2.85 -6.03
CA SER A 122 -38.16 2.07 -7.22
C SER A 122 -39.06 2.95 -8.13
N GLU A 123 -39.44 2.62 -9.37
CA GLU A 123 -39.27 1.43 -10.24
C GLU A 123 -38.98 1.94 -11.67
N GLY A 124 -38.40 1.13 -12.58
CA GLY A 124 -38.10 1.58 -13.95
C GLY A 124 -37.56 0.48 -14.87
N LYS A 125 -38.28 0.19 -15.98
CA LYS A 125 -38.13 -1.04 -16.79
C LYS A 125 -37.62 -0.84 -18.23
N ALA A 126 -36.80 -1.81 -18.69
CA ALA A 126 -36.78 -2.39 -20.05
C ALA A 126 -36.31 -1.50 -21.25
N LYS A 127 -35.91 -2.00 -22.45
CA LYS A 127 -35.91 -3.34 -23.08
C LYS A 127 -34.82 -3.45 -24.21
N LYS A 128 -34.56 -4.68 -24.68
CA LYS A 128 -33.67 -5.13 -25.80
C LYS A 128 -34.34 -4.95 -27.21
N PRO A 129 -33.78 -5.33 -28.42
CA PRO A 129 -32.69 -6.31 -28.72
C PRO A 129 -31.70 -6.07 -29.91
N ALA A 130 -30.61 -6.87 -29.90
CA ALA A 130 -29.89 -7.61 -30.98
C ALA A 130 -30.04 -7.26 -32.49
N ARG A 131 -28.96 -7.32 -33.31
CA ARG A 131 -28.45 -8.51 -34.07
C ARG A 131 -27.19 -8.13 -34.92
N LYS A 132 -26.32 -8.99 -35.51
CA LYS A 132 -25.91 -10.43 -35.31
C LYS A 132 -24.84 -10.90 -36.36
N THR A 133 -23.58 -11.22 -35.95
CA THR A 133 -22.60 -12.20 -36.57
C THR A 133 -21.97 -11.91 -37.99
N LYS A 134 -20.83 -12.48 -38.47
CA LYS A 134 -19.85 -13.50 -37.99
C LYS A 134 -18.55 -13.53 -38.88
N GLU A 135 -17.42 -14.01 -38.32
CA GLU A 135 -16.36 -14.87 -38.95
C GLU A 135 -15.54 -14.36 -40.18
N LYS A 136 -14.27 -14.76 -40.44
CA LYS A 136 -13.28 -15.60 -39.71
C LYS A 136 -11.82 -15.29 -40.15
N LYS A 137 -10.86 -15.58 -39.25
CA LYS A 137 -9.39 -15.73 -39.48
C LYS A 137 -9.09 -17.02 -40.30
N PRO A 138 -7.84 -17.36 -40.75
CA PRO A 138 -6.52 -17.12 -40.11
C PRO A 138 -5.35 -16.68 -41.05
N LYS A 139 -4.22 -16.14 -40.50
CA LYS A 139 -2.82 -16.66 -40.44
C LYS A 139 -2.21 -17.11 -41.80
N SER A 140 -0.94 -16.86 -42.14
CA SER A 140 0.34 -16.83 -41.38
C SER A 140 1.31 -15.71 -41.87
N ASP A 141 2.26 -15.18 -41.08
CA ASP A 141 3.65 -15.66 -40.86
C ASP A 141 4.43 -15.88 -42.19
N LYS A 142 5.67 -15.40 -42.43
CA LYS A 142 6.75 -14.94 -41.53
C LYS A 142 7.94 -14.29 -42.30
N THR A 143 8.83 -13.52 -41.63
CA THR A 143 10.29 -13.26 -41.92
C THR A 143 10.76 -12.76 -43.32
N GLN A 144 11.39 -11.58 -43.42
CA GLN A 144 12.86 -11.28 -43.39
C GLN A 144 13.64 -11.65 -44.68
N GLY A 145 14.60 -10.80 -45.09
CA GLY A 145 15.64 -11.14 -46.07
C GLY A 145 16.04 -10.02 -47.05
N GLU A 146 16.94 -9.14 -46.60
CA GLU A 146 18.10 -8.55 -47.29
C GLU A 146 18.07 -8.07 -48.78
N GLU A 147 18.71 -6.93 -49.03
CA GLU A 147 19.19 -6.51 -50.38
C GLU A 147 20.39 -7.39 -50.82
N PRO A 148 20.78 -7.39 -52.12
CA PRO A 148 21.76 -6.37 -52.52
C PRO A 148 21.61 -5.78 -53.94
N LYS A 149 22.37 -4.69 -54.13
CA LYS A 149 22.67 -3.90 -55.33
C LYS A 149 22.83 -4.68 -56.65
N GLY A 150 22.49 -4.02 -57.76
CA GLY A 150 22.93 -4.37 -59.12
C GLY A 150 22.79 -3.18 -60.09
N ASP A 151 23.85 -2.89 -60.84
CA ASP A 151 24.02 -1.67 -61.64
C ASP A 151 23.31 -1.62 -63.00
N ALA A 152 23.43 -0.43 -63.60
CA ALA A 152 23.59 -0.16 -65.03
C ALA A 152 22.39 0.39 -65.82
N ALA A 153 22.65 1.53 -66.46
CA ALA A 153 21.74 2.26 -67.33
C ALA A 153 21.70 1.70 -68.76
N LYS A 154 20.64 2.05 -69.50
CA LYS A 154 20.76 2.35 -70.93
C LYS A 154 19.66 3.28 -71.44
N ASP A 155 20.07 4.24 -72.26
CA ASP A 155 19.22 5.26 -72.86
C ASP A 155 18.22 4.73 -73.90
N GLY A 156 17.13 5.47 -74.07
CA GLY A 156 16.04 5.15 -74.99
C GLY A 156 15.14 6.35 -75.26
N GLU A 157 15.66 7.33 -76.00
CA GLU A 157 14.97 8.59 -76.30
C GLU A 157 13.80 8.40 -77.29
N LYS A 158 12.57 8.86 -76.95
CA LYS A 158 11.72 9.74 -77.81
C LYS A 158 10.31 10.08 -77.27
N LYS A 159 10.01 11.38 -77.35
CA LYS A 159 8.72 12.02 -77.69
C LYS A 159 7.44 11.74 -76.87
N ALA A 160 7.32 12.55 -75.80
CA ALA A 160 6.18 13.44 -75.53
C ALA A 160 4.74 13.04 -75.97
N ALA A 161 3.92 12.68 -74.98
CA ALA A 161 2.53 13.14 -74.90
C ALA A 161 2.14 13.37 -73.42
N LYS A 162 1.77 14.61 -73.06
CA LYS A 162 1.39 14.97 -71.67
C LYS A 162 0.06 14.28 -71.29
N LYS A 163 0.14 13.24 -70.46
CA LYS A 163 -0.90 12.97 -69.44
C LYS A 163 -0.31 13.31 -68.08
N LYS A 164 -0.70 14.46 -67.50
CA LYS A 164 -0.38 14.79 -66.11
C LYS A 164 -0.97 13.69 -65.21
N LYS A 165 -0.15 12.72 -64.78
CA LYS A 165 -0.49 11.94 -63.59
C LYS A 165 -0.68 12.95 -62.47
N LYS A 166 -1.91 13.09 -61.99
CA LYS A 166 -2.18 13.78 -60.73
C LYS A 166 -1.49 12.92 -59.67
N SER A 167 -0.26 13.31 -59.30
CA SER A 167 0.36 12.78 -58.10
C SER A 167 -0.53 13.22 -56.96
N GLU A 168 -1.39 12.31 -56.49
CA GLU A 168 -1.98 12.41 -55.17
C GLU A 168 -0.84 12.27 -54.17
N ARG A 169 -0.09 13.36 -54.00
CA ARG A 169 0.64 13.62 -52.77
C ARG A 169 -0.42 13.60 -51.68
N LYS A 170 -0.63 12.42 -51.08
CA LYS A 170 -1.50 12.23 -49.93
C LYS A 170 -1.06 13.23 -48.89
N HIS A 171 -1.80 14.32 -48.80
CA HIS A 171 -1.57 15.39 -47.86
C HIS A 171 -1.78 14.76 -46.50
N HIS A 172 -0.69 14.31 -45.87
CA HIS A 172 -0.76 13.86 -44.49
C HIS A 172 -1.13 15.13 -43.73
N PRO A 173 -2.33 15.21 -43.14
CA PRO A 173 -2.70 16.39 -42.39
C PRO A 173 -1.64 16.55 -41.31
N ASN A 174 -1.00 17.72 -41.23
CA ASN A 174 0.01 18.00 -40.21
C ASN A 174 -0.61 17.65 -38.86
N LYS A 175 -0.10 16.59 -38.23
CA LYS A 175 -0.66 16.03 -37.02
C LYS A 175 -0.49 17.08 -35.92
N ARG A 176 -1.58 17.77 -35.58
CA ARG A 176 -1.54 18.82 -34.55
C ARG A 176 -1.22 18.15 -33.22
N ASN A 177 -0.22 18.69 -32.53
CA ASN A 177 0.19 18.29 -31.18
C ASN A 177 -0.96 18.55 -30.19
N THR A 178 -1.55 19.76 -30.25
CA THR A 178 -2.66 20.16 -29.39
C THR A 178 -3.98 19.58 -29.91
N GLU A 179 -4.57 18.67 -29.13
CA GLU A 179 -5.83 17.99 -29.46
C GLU A 179 -7.06 18.62 -28.80
N SER A 180 -6.91 19.28 -27.65
CA SER A 180 -7.98 20.06 -26.98
C SER A 180 -7.50 21.45 -26.57
N PHE A 181 -8.44 22.40 -26.59
CA PHE A 181 -8.29 23.77 -26.08
C PHE A 181 -9.22 24.06 -24.89
N GLU A 182 -10.00 23.07 -24.46
CA GLU A 182 -10.81 23.15 -23.24
C GLU A 182 -9.88 23.05 -22.02
N PRO A 183 -9.90 24.03 -21.08
CA PRO A 183 -9.08 23.97 -19.88
C PRO A 183 -9.40 22.74 -19.01
N MET A 184 -8.37 22.14 -18.40
CA MET A 184 -8.58 21.04 -17.45
C MET A 184 -9.10 21.61 -16.12
N THR A 185 -10.39 21.42 -15.84
CA THR A 185 -11.06 21.86 -14.59
C THR A 185 -11.18 20.75 -13.55
N ARG A 186 -10.99 19.49 -13.93
CA ARG A 186 -10.96 18.36 -12.98
C ARG A 186 -9.74 18.46 -12.04
N PRO A 187 -9.83 17.96 -10.80
CA PRO A 187 -8.66 17.81 -9.95
C PRO A 187 -7.57 16.96 -10.61
N VAL A 188 -6.31 17.31 -10.36
CA VAL A 188 -5.15 16.51 -10.77
C VAL A 188 -5.07 15.21 -9.96
N ASP A 189 -4.52 14.18 -10.57
CA ASP A 189 -4.42 12.86 -9.95
C ASP A 189 -3.30 12.79 -8.91
N LEU A 190 -2.24 13.60 -9.10
CA LEU A 190 -1.14 13.86 -8.17
C LEU A 190 -0.63 15.29 -8.37
N ARG A 191 -0.41 16.05 -7.29
CA ARG A 191 0.23 17.37 -7.32
C ARG A 191 1.59 17.29 -6.63
N VAL A 192 2.68 17.31 -7.40
CA VAL A 192 4.02 17.42 -6.80
C VAL A 192 4.27 18.89 -6.45
N THR A 193 4.64 19.14 -5.20
CA THR A 193 5.01 20.47 -4.69
C THR A 193 6.26 20.37 -3.83
N TYR A 194 6.84 21.50 -3.44
CA TYR A 194 8.03 21.54 -2.60
C TYR A 194 8.03 22.74 -1.67
N ASP A 195 8.80 22.65 -0.59
CA ASP A 195 9.20 23.79 0.23
C ASP A 195 10.70 23.66 0.49
N LEU A 196 11.45 24.77 0.31
CA LEU A 196 12.91 24.77 0.47
C LEU A 196 13.36 25.11 1.89
N GLY A 197 12.42 25.24 2.84
CA GLY A 197 12.65 25.66 4.21
C GLY A 197 13.76 24.91 4.94
N ALA A 198 14.43 25.65 5.82
CA ALA A 198 15.48 25.18 6.70
C ALA A 198 14.90 24.60 8.01
N LYS A 199 15.80 24.16 8.89
CA LYS A 199 15.53 23.59 10.22
C LYS A 199 14.49 24.35 11.05
N ASP A 200 14.61 25.67 11.08
CA ASP A 200 13.88 26.57 12.00
C ASP A 200 12.72 27.30 11.29
N ASP A 201 12.52 27.05 10.00
CA ASP A 201 11.38 27.55 9.24
C ASP A 201 10.11 26.73 9.56
N LYS A 202 8.94 27.32 9.33
CA LYS A 202 7.68 26.55 9.24
C LYS A 202 7.37 26.28 7.77
N PHE A 203 6.79 25.12 7.51
CA PHE A 203 6.25 24.77 6.21
C PHE A 203 5.21 25.82 5.78
N SER A 204 5.42 26.39 4.59
CA SER A 204 4.71 27.60 4.14
C SER A 204 3.77 27.36 2.96
N THR A 205 3.95 26.24 2.26
CA THR A 205 3.24 25.91 1.03
C THR A 205 1.81 25.40 1.31
N PRO A 206 0.74 26.02 0.76
CA PRO A 206 -0.64 25.58 0.99
C PRO A 206 -0.93 24.17 0.46
N LEU A 207 -1.30 23.24 1.35
CA LEU A 207 -1.53 21.84 1.03
C LEU A 207 -2.91 21.56 0.43
N THR A 208 -2.94 20.63 -0.54
CA THR A 208 -4.16 19.91 -0.90
C THR A 208 -4.11 18.43 -0.52
N THR A 209 -5.26 17.77 -0.54
CA THR A 209 -5.36 16.32 -0.32
C THR A 209 -4.63 15.47 -1.37
N ARG A 210 -4.23 16.06 -2.51
CA ARG A 210 -3.54 15.39 -3.64
C ARG A 210 -2.03 15.64 -3.68
N ASP A 211 -1.47 16.20 -2.62
CA ASP A 211 -0.08 16.61 -2.61
C ASP A 211 0.89 15.45 -2.39
N LEU A 212 2.01 15.55 -3.09
CA LEU A 212 3.29 14.92 -2.79
C LEU A 212 4.31 16.05 -2.64
N VAL A 213 4.76 16.26 -1.41
CA VAL A 213 5.59 17.38 -0.97
C VAL A 213 7.04 16.92 -0.90
N LEU A 214 7.97 17.75 -1.37
CA LEU A 214 9.41 17.56 -1.19
C LEU A 214 10.00 18.67 -0.32
N VAL A 215 10.78 18.31 0.68
CA VAL A 215 11.50 19.27 1.54
C VAL A 215 12.96 18.85 1.62
N PRO A 216 13.81 19.31 0.67
CA PRO A 216 15.16 18.80 0.53
C PRO A 216 16.15 19.33 1.59
N ASN A 217 15.82 20.46 2.22
CA ASN A 217 16.78 21.22 3.03
C ASN A 217 16.57 21.09 4.55
N LEU A 218 15.53 20.39 5.02
CA LEU A 218 15.14 20.39 6.45
C LEU A 218 16.23 19.86 7.40
N PHE A 219 17.13 19.01 6.89
CA PHE A 219 18.29 18.46 7.61
C PHE A 219 19.64 18.84 6.98
N SER A 220 19.68 19.89 6.16
CA SER A 220 20.90 20.37 5.47
C SER A 220 21.94 21.03 6.41
N ASP A 221 21.58 21.28 7.66
CA ASP A 221 22.46 21.70 8.75
C ASP A 221 23.41 20.58 9.23
N PHE A 222 23.11 19.32 8.92
CA PHE A 222 23.95 18.17 9.24
C PHE A 222 24.89 17.79 8.09
N LYS A 223 26.04 17.20 8.43
CA LYS A 223 26.94 16.66 7.41
C LYS A 223 26.33 15.39 6.80
N LYS A 224 26.59 15.18 5.52
CA LYS A 224 26.11 13.98 4.80
C LYS A 224 26.50 12.70 5.55
N GLY A 225 25.52 11.88 5.88
CA GLY A 225 25.66 10.61 6.60
C GLY A 225 25.79 10.73 8.12
N GLU A 226 25.82 11.94 8.69
CA GLU A 226 25.98 12.15 10.14
C GLU A 226 24.80 11.59 10.94
N LEU A 227 23.56 11.90 10.51
CA LEU A 227 22.36 11.39 11.17
C LEU A 227 22.19 9.88 10.95
N TYR A 228 22.59 9.34 9.80
CA TYR A 228 22.64 7.90 9.57
C TYR A 228 23.57 7.22 10.59
N ALA A 229 24.80 7.70 10.73
CA ALA A 229 25.79 7.13 11.65
C ALA A 229 25.33 7.22 13.12
N LYS A 230 24.78 8.37 13.54
CA LYS A 230 24.22 8.55 14.89
C LYS A 230 23.09 7.57 15.18
N LEU A 231 22.11 7.43 14.27
CA LEU A 231 20.99 6.50 14.45
C LEU A 231 21.45 5.04 14.54
N VAL A 232 22.44 4.61 13.73
CA VAL A 232 22.99 3.25 13.83
C VAL A 232 23.72 3.04 15.16
N GLN A 233 24.58 3.98 15.56
CA GLN A 233 25.31 3.91 16.82
C GLN A 233 24.37 3.88 18.04
N GLU A 234 23.34 4.74 18.06
CA GLU A 234 22.34 4.77 19.13
C GLU A 234 21.49 3.50 19.21
N LEU A 235 21.21 2.84 18.08
CA LEU A 235 20.55 1.52 18.06
C LEU A 235 21.47 0.41 18.59
N ASP A 236 22.77 0.47 18.33
CA ASP A 236 23.74 -0.49 18.87
C ASP A 236 23.96 -0.30 20.38
N ASP A 237 24.01 0.95 20.84
CA ASP A 237 24.20 1.31 22.24
C ASP A 237 22.90 1.28 23.07
N CYS A 238 21.74 0.97 22.47
CA CYS A 238 20.46 1.00 23.19
C CYS A 238 20.29 -0.11 24.25
N GLY A 239 21.21 -1.08 24.29
CA GLY A 239 21.22 -2.20 25.23
C GLY A 239 20.28 -3.36 24.90
N ILE A 240 19.69 -3.36 23.69
CA ILE A 240 18.82 -4.43 23.20
C ILE A 240 19.55 -5.18 22.07
N PRO A 241 19.73 -6.51 22.14
CA PRO A 241 20.38 -7.29 21.07
C PRO A 241 19.70 -7.08 19.71
N ARG A 242 20.51 -6.94 18.64
CA ARG A 242 20.03 -6.64 17.28
C ARG A 242 18.98 -7.64 16.79
N GLU A 243 19.07 -8.90 17.18
CA GLU A 243 18.16 -9.99 16.80
C GLU A 243 16.78 -9.87 17.44
N GLN A 244 16.68 -9.17 18.56
CA GLN A 244 15.41 -8.87 19.25
C GLN A 244 14.84 -7.52 18.76
N LEU A 245 15.73 -6.57 18.50
CA LEU A 245 15.43 -5.20 18.13
C LEU A 245 15.01 -5.04 16.66
N LEU A 246 15.65 -5.76 15.74
CA LEU A 246 15.48 -5.62 14.30
C LEU A 246 14.70 -6.80 13.73
N LYS A 247 13.62 -6.51 13.01
CA LYS A 247 12.72 -7.53 12.44
C LYS A 247 12.63 -7.37 10.93
N MET A 248 12.77 -8.46 10.19
CA MET A 248 12.53 -8.46 8.75
C MET A 248 11.04 -8.22 8.47
N TRP A 249 10.76 -7.42 7.43
CA TRP A 249 9.41 -6.93 7.13
C TRP A 249 8.97 -7.21 5.70
N HIS A 250 7.65 -7.38 5.53
CA HIS A 250 7.01 -7.97 4.33
C HIS A 250 7.52 -9.37 3.97
N GLY A 251 7.93 -10.17 4.95
CA GLY A 251 8.22 -11.59 4.78
C GLY A 251 6.98 -12.40 4.43
N ASN A 252 7.19 -13.57 3.84
CA ASN A 252 6.20 -14.60 3.53
C ASN A 252 6.85 -15.99 3.68
N ARG A 253 6.29 -17.04 3.06
CA ARG A 253 6.82 -18.42 3.16
C ARG A 253 8.11 -18.68 2.36
N GLU A 254 8.40 -17.82 1.39
CA GLU A 254 9.47 -17.97 0.40
C GLU A 254 10.57 -16.89 0.55
N LEU A 255 10.20 -15.73 1.11
CA LEU A 255 11.07 -14.59 1.35
C LEU A 255 11.01 -14.19 2.83
N ASP A 256 12.14 -14.21 3.53
CA ASP A 256 12.25 -13.79 4.94
C ASP A 256 11.82 -12.32 5.16
N GLY A 257 12.14 -11.46 4.20
CA GLY A 257 11.56 -10.12 4.09
C GLY A 257 12.28 -9.25 3.07
N THR A 258 11.89 -7.98 3.02
CA THR A 258 12.33 -7.00 2.01
C THR A 258 13.28 -5.93 2.57
N HIS A 259 13.15 -5.62 3.86
CA HIS A 259 13.97 -4.69 4.63
C HIS A 259 13.77 -4.95 6.14
N LEU A 260 14.58 -4.33 7.00
CA LEU A 260 14.42 -4.37 8.46
C LEU A 260 13.53 -3.23 8.96
N ILE A 261 12.82 -3.48 10.06
CA ILE A 261 12.23 -2.46 10.92
C ILE A 261 12.79 -2.58 12.33
N VAL A 262 12.79 -1.48 13.09
CA VAL A 262 13.03 -1.53 14.54
C VAL A 262 11.71 -1.84 15.26
N ASP A 263 11.75 -2.68 16.29
CA ASP A 263 10.55 -3.08 17.03
C ASP A 263 9.98 -1.94 17.89
N ASP A 264 8.94 -1.28 17.40
CA ASP A 264 8.18 -0.24 18.11
C ASP A 264 7.59 -0.69 19.46
N ARG A 265 7.58 -1.99 19.78
CA ARG A 265 7.15 -2.52 21.08
C ARG A 265 8.24 -2.51 22.15
N SER A 266 9.50 -2.24 21.78
CA SER A 266 10.65 -2.20 22.69
C SER A 266 10.99 -0.76 23.11
N SER A 267 11.79 -0.61 24.16
CA SER A 267 12.11 0.68 24.78
C SER A 267 13.18 1.52 24.05
N TRP A 268 13.66 1.07 22.88
CA TRP A 268 14.82 1.61 22.16
C TRP A 268 14.79 3.14 21.94
N LYS A 269 13.61 3.74 21.71
CA LYS A 269 13.46 5.19 21.48
C LYS A 269 14.01 6.02 22.64
N THR A 270 13.85 5.54 23.88
CA THR A 270 14.39 6.19 25.10
C THR A 270 15.93 6.24 25.15
N LYS A 271 16.61 5.57 24.22
CA LYS A 271 18.06 5.53 24.04
C LYS A 271 18.53 6.07 22.68
N CYS A 272 17.60 6.55 21.85
CA CYS A 272 17.88 7.04 20.50
C CYS A 272 17.48 8.53 20.36
N PRO A 273 18.18 9.46 21.04
CA PRO A 273 17.85 10.89 21.03
C PRO A 273 17.92 11.53 19.63
N THR A 274 18.68 10.96 18.68
CA THR A 274 18.66 11.43 17.30
C THR A 274 17.31 11.14 16.61
N PHE A 275 16.61 10.06 16.98
CA PHE A 275 15.25 9.80 16.47
C PHE A 275 14.24 10.83 16.98
N ASP A 276 14.32 11.20 18.26
CA ASP A 276 13.48 12.25 18.84
C ASP A 276 13.77 13.60 18.17
N LEU A 277 15.04 13.98 17.99
CA LEU A 277 15.46 15.19 17.25
C LEU A 277 14.85 15.26 15.84
N ILE A 278 14.84 14.15 15.10
CA ILE A 278 14.29 14.07 13.73
C ILE A 278 12.76 14.23 13.76
N THR A 279 12.08 13.51 14.65
CA THR A 279 10.62 13.52 14.73
C THR A 279 10.05 14.84 15.28
N ASP A 280 10.71 15.45 16.28
CA ASP A 280 10.32 16.78 16.78
C ASP A 280 10.56 17.88 15.74
N ARG A 281 11.64 17.83 14.95
CA ARG A 281 11.86 18.79 13.86
C ARG A 281 10.75 18.70 12.81
N VAL A 282 10.41 17.49 12.39
CA VAL A 282 9.33 17.23 11.42
C VAL A 282 7.97 17.68 11.95
N LYS A 283 7.69 17.42 13.24
CA LYS A 283 6.51 17.90 13.97
C LYS A 283 6.43 19.43 13.97
N SER A 284 7.51 20.12 14.33
CA SER A 284 7.55 21.59 14.36
C SER A 284 7.44 22.22 12.97
N PHE A 285 8.09 21.64 11.96
CA PHE A 285 8.13 22.16 10.61
C PHE A 285 6.75 22.09 9.92
N PHE A 286 6.08 20.93 9.96
CA PHE A 286 4.76 20.72 9.33
C PHE A 286 3.55 21.07 10.20
N ASP A 287 3.76 21.51 11.46
CA ASP A 287 2.72 21.54 12.51
C ASP A 287 2.01 20.18 12.67
N LEU A 288 2.78 19.09 12.53
CA LEU A 288 2.28 17.72 12.43
C LEU A 288 1.97 17.13 13.82
N SER A 289 0.70 16.88 14.09
CA SER A 289 0.26 16.08 15.23
C SER A 289 0.55 14.58 14.97
N ILE A 290 1.80 14.18 15.22
CA ILE A 290 2.27 12.79 15.08
C ILE A 290 1.41 11.85 15.95
N LYS A 291 0.88 10.79 15.32
CA LYS A 291 0.12 9.71 15.98
C LYS A 291 0.91 8.40 16.02
N ALA A 292 1.79 8.17 15.06
CA ALA A 292 2.63 6.97 14.97
C ALA A 292 3.93 7.28 14.22
N THR A 293 4.94 6.45 14.45
CA THR A 293 6.26 6.54 13.78
C THR A 293 6.74 5.15 13.37
N ARG A 294 7.63 5.05 12.39
CA ARG A 294 8.35 3.80 12.07
C ARG A 294 9.80 4.10 11.68
N PHE A 295 10.72 3.31 12.21
CA PHE A 295 12.09 3.23 11.70
C PHE A 295 12.20 2.03 10.75
N ASN A 296 12.66 2.27 9.51
CA ASN A 296 12.95 1.24 8.52
C ASN A 296 14.45 1.32 8.18
N TRP A 297 15.14 0.18 8.14
CA TRP A 297 16.55 0.08 7.79
C TRP A 297 16.72 -0.85 6.58
N TYR A 298 17.36 -0.32 5.55
CA TYR A 298 17.81 -1.03 4.36
C TYR A 298 19.33 -1.18 4.51
N LYS A 299 19.84 -2.40 4.63
CA LYS A 299 21.27 -2.66 4.87
C LYS A 299 22.15 -2.26 3.67
N ASP A 300 21.58 -2.43 2.49
CA ASP A 300 22.19 -2.19 1.18
C ASP A 300 21.08 -1.78 0.19
N THR A 301 21.44 -1.56 -1.07
CA THR A 301 20.47 -1.12 -2.09
C THR A 301 19.76 -2.25 -2.86
N SER A 302 20.02 -3.51 -2.52
CA SER A 302 19.20 -4.65 -2.94
C SER A 302 17.88 -4.74 -2.16
N GLN A 303 17.82 -4.19 -0.95
CA GLN A 303 16.60 -4.16 -0.12
C GLN A 303 15.60 -3.09 -0.59
N TRP A 304 14.30 -3.38 -0.47
CA TRP A 304 13.22 -2.56 -1.03
C TRP A 304 11.98 -2.50 -0.12
N LYS A 305 11.01 -1.65 -0.47
CA LYS A 305 9.67 -1.66 0.15
C LYS A 305 8.62 -1.79 -0.96
N PRO A 306 7.79 -2.85 -0.96
CA PRO A 306 6.81 -3.09 -2.03
C PRO A 306 5.74 -1.99 -2.07
N PHE A 307 5.10 -1.82 -3.22
CA PHE A 307 3.98 -0.89 -3.38
C PHE A 307 2.80 -1.26 -2.48
N HIS A 308 2.52 -0.40 -1.50
CA HIS A 308 1.45 -0.53 -0.50
C HIS A 308 0.73 0.80 -0.33
N PHE A 309 -0.43 0.77 0.32
CA PHE A 309 -1.03 1.97 0.92
C PHE A 309 -0.69 1.99 2.41
N ASP A 310 -0.60 3.19 3.00
CA ASP A 310 -0.56 3.30 4.46
C ASP A 310 -1.95 3.00 5.03
N ALA A 311 -1.99 2.52 6.27
CA ALA A 311 -3.19 1.96 6.87
C ALA A 311 -4.41 2.93 6.88
N ALA A 312 -4.17 4.24 6.91
CA ALA A 312 -5.19 5.29 6.80
C ALA A 312 -6.04 5.22 5.50
N ALA A 313 -5.54 4.62 4.41
CA ALA A 313 -6.34 4.41 3.20
C ALA A 313 -7.34 3.25 3.31
N MET A 314 -7.11 2.33 4.25
CA MET A 314 -7.83 1.05 4.36
C MET A 314 -8.63 0.91 5.65
N LYS A 315 -8.39 1.77 6.64
CA LYS A 315 -8.90 1.67 8.02
C LYS A 315 -9.54 2.98 8.47
N PRO A 316 -10.88 3.08 8.54
CA PRO A 316 -11.58 4.32 8.90
C PRO A 316 -11.14 4.92 10.24
N GLU A 317 -10.86 4.08 11.23
CA GLU A 317 -10.42 4.48 12.57
C GLU A 317 -9.03 5.13 12.57
N ILE A 318 -8.17 4.79 11.59
CA ILE A 318 -6.87 5.43 11.38
C ILE A 318 -7.02 6.67 10.50
N ALA A 319 -7.86 6.62 9.47
CA ALA A 319 -8.18 7.75 8.60
C ALA A 319 -8.73 8.96 9.37
N ALA A 320 -9.47 8.71 10.46
CA ALA A 320 -10.01 9.74 11.36
C ALA A 320 -8.93 10.52 12.15
N ILE A 321 -7.69 10.02 12.23
CA ILE A 321 -6.59 10.63 13.01
C ILE A 321 -5.30 10.85 12.22
N GLN A 322 -5.22 10.40 10.97
CA GLN A 322 -4.07 10.54 10.08
C GLN A 322 -4.50 11.00 8.69
N ASN A 323 -4.07 12.21 8.31
CA ASN A 323 -4.30 12.78 6.97
C ASN A 323 -2.99 13.07 6.21
N PHE A 324 -1.83 12.86 6.84
CA PHE A 324 -0.52 13.18 6.31
C PHE A 324 0.55 12.15 6.73
N THR A 325 1.33 11.68 5.76
CA THR A 325 2.51 10.84 5.97
C THR A 325 3.76 11.62 5.63
N VAL A 326 4.77 11.60 6.50
CA VAL A 326 6.11 12.17 6.25
C VAL A 326 7.15 11.05 6.29
N GLY A 327 7.96 10.92 5.24
CA GLY A 327 9.11 10.03 5.17
C GLY A 327 10.42 10.81 5.02
N ILE A 328 11.36 10.55 5.91
CA ILE A 328 12.70 11.16 5.94
C ILE A 328 13.71 10.10 5.55
N SER A 329 14.75 10.48 4.80
CA SER A 329 15.77 9.56 4.27
C SER A 329 17.17 9.92 4.74
N PHE A 330 17.93 8.92 5.20
CA PHE A 330 19.34 9.07 5.58
C PHE A 330 20.20 7.94 4.98
N GLY A 331 21.45 8.22 4.65
CA GLY A 331 22.37 7.29 4.00
C GLY A 331 22.26 7.30 2.47
N ALA A 332 22.17 6.12 1.86
CA ALA A 332 22.13 5.94 0.41
C ALA A 332 20.94 6.65 -0.24
N THR A 333 21.20 7.37 -1.34
CA THR A 333 20.14 7.90 -2.21
C THR A 333 19.38 6.74 -2.83
N ARG A 334 18.04 6.73 -2.68
CA ARG A 334 17.13 5.72 -3.23
C ARG A 334 15.84 6.37 -3.72
N ASP A 335 15.17 5.78 -4.69
CA ASP A 335 13.89 6.26 -5.19
C ASP A 335 12.73 5.89 -4.25
N ALA A 336 12.05 6.92 -3.71
CA ALA A 336 10.68 6.76 -3.24
C ALA A 336 9.75 6.84 -4.46
N ALA A 337 8.93 5.81 -4.66
CA ALA A 337 8.07 5.69 -5.82
C ALA A 337 6.60 5.61 -5.44
N PHE A 338 5.75 6.16 -6.29
CA PHE A 338 4.30 6.21 -6.21
C PHE A 338 3.72 5.58 -7.48
N GLU A 339 2.99 4.49 -7.35
CA GLU A 339 2.29 3.78 -8.43
C GLU A 339 0.79 4.02 -8.33
N HIS A 340 0.18 4.56 -9.39
CA HIS A 340 -1.27 4.76 -9.45
C HIS A 340 -1.98 3.41 -9.37
N ALA A 341 -2.92 3.27 -8.43
CA ALA A 341 -3.57 2.02 -8.08
C ALA A 341 -4.22 1.31 -9.29
N ASP A 342 -4.94 2.05 -10.14
CA ASP A 342 -5.58 1.50 -11.34
C ASP A 342 -4.66 1.41 -12.57
N THR A 343 -4.03 2.52 -12.99
CA THR A 343 -3.30 2.59 -14.27
C THR A 343 -1.92 1.96 -14.26
N LYS A 344 -1.35 1.70 -13.07
CA LYS A 344 0.03 1.23 -12.86
C LYS A 344 1.12 2.17 -13.38
N THR A 345 0.77 3.44 -13.61
CA THR A 345 1.74 4.50 -13.89
C THR A 345 2.58 4.76 -12.64
N VAL A 346 3.91 4.77 -12.77
CA VAL A 346 4.84 5.03 -11.66
C VAL A 346 5.45 6.43 -11.82
N VAL A 347 5.48 7.18 -10.73
CA VAL A 347 6.31 8.38 -10.53
C VAL A 347 7.34 8.04 -9.46
N SER A 348 8.63 8.27 -9.71
CA SER A 348 9.69 8.10 -8.70
C SER A 348 10.40 9.42 -8.42
N ILE A 349 10.86 9.57 -7.18
CA ILE A 349 11.58 10.75 -6.72
C ILE A 349 12.79 10.30 -5.91
N PRO A 350 14.03 10.58 -6.36
CA PRO A 350 15.24 10.30 -5.61
C PRO A 350 15.22 10.98 -4.24
N GLN A 351 15.46 10.20 -3.20
CA GLN A 351 15.57 10.67 -1.81
C GLN A 351 17.02 10.54 -1.33
N PRO A 352 17.85 11.59 -1.48
CA PRO A 352 19.20 11.58 -0.92
C PRO A 352 19.18 11.78 0.60
N ASP A 353 20.36 11.67 1.21
CA ASP A 353 20.56 11.90 2.64
C ASP A 353 20.04 13.29 3.08
N GLY A 354 19.24 13.31 4.16
CA GLY A 354 18.62 14.51 4.72
C GLY A 354 17.31 14.94 4.04
N CYS A 355 16.94 14.36 2.89
CA CYS A 355 15.70 14.73 2.19
C CYS A 355 14.45 14.13 2.84
N VAL A 356 13.38 14.93 2.79
CA VAL A 356 12.04 14.58 3.22
C VAL A 356 11.11 14.55 2.02
N TYR A 357 10.26 13.53 1.96
CA TYR A 357 9.06 13.51 1.14
C TYR A 357 7.83 13.32 2.04
N ALA A 358 6.73 13.96 1.72
CA ALA A 358 5.47 13.80 2.46
C ALA A 358 4.28 13.74 1.49
N PHE A 359 3.16 13.15 1.91
CA PHE A 359 1.98 13.06 1.06
C PHE A 359 0.68 13.05 1.87
N SER A 360 -0.34 13.62 1.24
CA SER A 360 -1.67 13.84 1.83
C SER A 360 -2.61 12.64 1.65
N ARG A 361 -3.72 12.67 2.39
CA ARG A 361 -4.79 11.66 2.43
C ARG A 361 -5.15 11.04 1.07
N ASP A 362 -5.56 11.84 0.08
CA ASP A 362 -6.05 11.27 -1.19
C ASP A 362 -4.89 10.71 -2.03
N THR A 363 -3.69 11.28 -1.93
CA THR A 363 -2.47 10.69 -2.51
C THR A 363 -2.29 9.26 -2.02
N ASN A 364 -2.41 9.03 -0.70
CA ASN A 364 -2.34 7.69 -0.10
C ASN A 364 -3.52 6.76 -0.47
N VAL A 365 -4.64 7.29 -0.95
CA VAL A 365 -5.79 6.47 -1.40
C VAL A 365 -5.67 6.05 -2.86
N ILE A 366 -5.04 6.88 -3.69
CA ILE A 366 -4.97 6.72 -5.15
C ILE A 366 -3.63 6.11 -5.61
N TRP A 367 -2.55 6.40 -4.88
CA TRP A 367 -1.20 5.97 -5.21
C TRP A 367 -0.68 5.03 -4.13
N ARG A 368 -0.22 3.85 -4.54
CA ARG A 368 0.56 2.96 -3.70
C ARG A 368 1.99 3.46 -3.67
N HIS A 369 2.66 3.50 -2.52
CA HIS A 369 4.05 3.94 -2.41
C HIS A 369 4.99 2.80 -2.02
N GLY A 370 6.27 2.97 -2.34
CA GLY A 370 7.32 2.00 -2.08
C GLY A 370 8.71 2.64 -2.18
N ILE A 371 9.74 1.85 -1.90
CA ILE A 371 11.15 2.20 -2.13
C ILE A 371 11.67 1.19 -3.15
N LEU A 372 12.14 1.67 -4.31
CA LEU A 372 12.57 0.80 -5.42
C LEU A 372 13.90 0.11 -5.13
N GLN A 373 14.04 -1.15 -5.52
CA GLN A 373 15.32 -1.87 -5.53
C GLN A 373 16.27 -1.29 -6.59
N ASP A 374 17.55 -1.13 -6.26
CA ASP A 374 18.57 -0.74 -7.26
C ASP A 374 19.00 -1.97 -8.09
N ALA A 375 19.29 -1.74 -9.37
CA ALA A 375 19.87 -2.75 -10.25
C ALA A 375 20.97 -2.10 -11.12
N PRO A 376 22.27 -2.40 -10.89
CA PRO A 376 22.81 -3.28 -9.85
C PRO A 376 22.67 -2.69 -8.43
N ALA A 377 22.64 -3.57 -7.43
CA ALA A 377 22.68 -3.17 -6.04
C ALA A 377 24.08 -2.64 -5.64
N ARG A 378 24.10 -1.80 -4.61
CA ARG A 378 25.28 -1.15 -4.02
C ARG A 378 25.31 -1.48 -2.53
N GLU A 379 26.50 -1.64 -1.96
CA GLU A 379 26.72 -1.89 -0.53
C GLU A 379 26.60 -0.60 0.31
N GLU A 380 25.50 0.14 0.10
CA GLU A 380 25.20 1.40 0.78
C GLU A 380 23.87 1.30 1.54
N GLY A 381 23.92 1.44 2.87
CA GLY A 381 22.72 1.39 3.70
C GLY A 381 21.89 2.67 3.63
N ARG A 382 20.57 2.54 3.79
CA ARG A 382 19.61 3.65 3.93
C ARG A 382 18.74 3.44 5.17
N ILE A 383 18.53 4.50 5.94
CA ILE A 383 17.48 4.56 6.97
C ILE A 383 16.32 5.39 6.45
N SER A 384 15.10 5.01 6.81
CA SER A 384 13.93 5.86 6.65
C SER A 384 13.09 5.92 7.91
N VAL A 385 13.03 7.12 8.49
CA VAL A 385 12.11 7.46 9.57
C VAL A 385 10.80 7.92 8.94
N ILE A 386 9.69 7.32 9.35
CA ILE A 386 8.34 7.70 8.92
C ILE A 386 7.59 8.26 10.13
N ALA A 387 6.88 9.36 9.93
CA ALA A 387 5.92 9.91 10.88
C ALA A 387 4.54 10.00 10.21
N TRP A 388 3.52 9.43 10.85
CA TRP A 388 2.12 9.54 10.44
C TRP A 388 1.38 10.43 11.43
N GLY A 389 0.59 11.36 10.92
CA GLY A 389 -0.13 12.28 11.79
C GLY A 389 -1.18 13.11 11.09
N TRP A 390 -1.59 14.16 11.79
CA TRP A 390 -2.57 15.13 11.33
C TRP A 390 -1.95 16.50 11.13
N VAL A 391 -2.23 17.13 9.99
CA VAL A 391 -1.93 18.54 9.69
C VAL A 391 -3.26 19.24 9.41
N ASP A 392 -3.50 20.37 10.06
CA ASP A 392 -4.71 21.17 9.84
C ASP A 392 -4.60 22.05 8.58
N GLY A 393 -5.75 22.46 8.04
CA GLY A 393 -5.80 23.38 6.89
C GLY A 393 -5.50 22.76 5.51
N ILE A 394 -5.28 21.44 5.40
CA ILE A 394 -5.24 20.75 4.09
C ILE A 394 -6.62 20.88 3.41
N VAL A 395 -6.67 21.48 2.22
CA VAL A 395 -7.93 21.64 1.47
C VAL A 395 -8.17 20.48 0.50
N ASP A 396 -9.43 20.07 0.31
CA ASP A 396 -9.77 19.10 -0.74
C ASP A 396 -9.38 19.65 -2.12
N ALA A 397 -8.77 18.83 -2.98
CA ALA A 397 -8.32 19.31 -4.29
C ALA A 397 -9.46 19.78 -5.22
N SER A 398 -10.72 19.39 -4.94
CA SER A 398 -11.93 19.90 -5.60
C SER A 398 -12.36 21.30 -5.14
N SER A 399 -11.89 21.78 -3.98
CA SER A 399 -12.20 23.11 -3.43
C SER A 399 -11.08 24.13 -3.60
N SER A 400 -9.96 23.74 -4.22
CA SER A 400 -8.82 24.63 -4.45
C SER A 400 -9.23 25.81 -5.37
N PRO A 401 -8.82 27.06 -5.10
CA PRO A 401 -9.30 28.24 -5.84
C PRO A 401 -9.07 28.20 -7.36
N ALA A 402 -8.10 27.41 -7.83
CA ALA A 402 -7.87 27.17 -9.26
C ALA A 402 -9.06 26.48 -9.97
N ALA A 403 -9.88 25.70 -9.24
CA ALA A 403 -11.10 25.08 -9.75
C ALA A 403 -12.34 25.99 -9.59
N ALA A 404 -12.29 27.00 -8.71
CA ALA A 404 -13.39 27.93 -8.46
C ALA A 404 -13.44 29.14 -9.42
N ALA A 405 -12.43 29.28 -10.29
CA ALA A 405 -12.30 30.36 -11.26
C ALA A 405 -12.64 29.93 -12.71
N SER A 406 -13.52 28.93 -12.87
CA SER A 406 -13.96 28.34 -14.16
C SER A 406 -15.46 28.39 -14.33
#